data_AF-A0A0D0AIK3-F1
#
_entry.id   AF-A0A0D0AIK3-F1
#
_cell.length_a   1.000
_cell.length_b   1.000
_cell.length_c   1.000
_cell.angle_alpha   90.00
_cell.angle_beta   90.00
_cell.angle_gamma   90.00
#
_symmetry.space_group_name_H-M   'P 1'
#
loop_
_entity.id
_entity.type
_entity.pdbx_description
1 polymer ?
#
loop_
_entity_poly.entity_id
_entity_poly.type
_entity_poly.pdbx_seq_one_letter_code
_entity_poly.pdbx_strand_id
1 'polypeptide(L)' 'FGQAPPGETPEMTTGYSCGDHWSILPALSLDGYIALRVVQDSVDSTELYDFV' A
#
# COMPACT_ATOMS: atom_id res chain seq x y z
N PHE A 1 5.94 28.18 17.51
CA PHE A 1 4.93 28.02 18.57
C PHE A 1 4.62 26.54 18.69
N GLY A 2 5.07 25.86 19.74
CA GLY A 2 4.95 24.39 19.82
C GLY A 2 5.61 23.77 21.05
N GLN A 3 5.63 24.47 22.19
CA GLN A 3 6.00 23.84 23.46
C GLN A 3 4.74 23.63 24.29
N ALA A 4 4.53 22.39 24.74
CA ALA A 4 3.48 22.05 25.69
C ALA A 4 3.80 22.69 27.06
N PRO A 5 2.76 23.06 27.85
CA PRO A 5 2.96 23.59 29.20
C PRO A 5 3.73 22.61 30.09
N PRO A 6 4.55 23.10 31.05
CA PRO A 6 5.28 22.24 31.96
C PRO A 6 4.31 21.42 32.82
N GLY A 7 4.35 20.09 32.65
CA GLY A 7 3.48 19.13 33.36
C GLY A 7 2.68 18.21 32.44
N GLU A 8 2.62 18.51 31.13
CA GLU A 8 1.91 17.69 30.13
C GLU A 8 2.90 16.96 29.22
N THR A 9 2.64 15.68 28.97
CA THR A 9 3.42 14.91 27.98
C THR A 9 2.87 15.24 26.60
N PRO A 10 3.68 15.76 25.66
CA PRO A 10 3.20 16.02 24.31
C PRO A 10 2.93 14.69 23.59
N GLU A 11 1.67 14.39 23.32
CA GLU A 11 1.30 13.30 22.42
C GLU A 11 1.58 13.74 20.98
N MET A 12 2.70 13.30 20.44
CA MET A 12 3.06 13.54 19.05
C MET A 12 2.53 12.38 18.20
N THR A 13 1.31 12.53 17.68
CA THR A 13 0.77 11.61 16.69
C THR A 13 1.50 11.86 15.37
N THR A 14 2.56 11.11 15.11
CA THR A 14 3.22 11.13 13.81
C THR A 14 2.36 10.31 12.86
N GLY A 15 1.58 10.98 12.01
CA GLY A 15 0.86 10.31 10.93
C GLY A 15 1.87 9.77 9.93
N TYR A 16 2.01 8.45 9.84
CA TYR A 16 2.78 7.82 8.77
C TYR A 16 1.96 7.94 7.49
N SER A 17 2.27 8.92 6.64
CA SER A 17 1.82 8.89 5.25
C SER A 17 2.67 7.85 4.53
N CYS A 18 2.15 6.63 4.39
CA CYS A 18 2.64 5.76 3.33
C CYS A 18 2.43 6.50 1.99
N GLY A 19 3.46 6.52 1.14
CA GLY A 19 3.33 7.05 -0.22
C GLY A 19 2.41 6.17 -1.07
N ASP A 20 2.44 6.37 -2.39
CA ASP A 20 1.60 5.57 -3.29
C ASP A 20 1.94 4.08 -3.16
N HIS A 21 0.91 3.27 -2.97
CA HIS A 21 1.03 1.81 -2.94
C HIS A 21 0.60 1.22 -4.27
N TRP A 22 1.26 0.12 -4.65
CA TRP A 22 1.00 -0.59 -5.89
C TRP A 22 1.08 -2.09 -5.63
N SER A 23 0.10 -2.82 -6.15
CA SER A 23 0.07 -4.27 -6.19
C SER A 23 0.44 -4.78 -7.58
N ILE A 24 1.11 -5.93 -7.63
CA ILE A 24 1.49 -6.59 -8.88
C ILE A 24 0.82 -7.96 -8.93
N LEU A 25 0.13 -8.25 -10.04
CA LEU A 25 -0.51 -9.52 -10.35
C LEU A 25 0.23 -10.19 -11.52
N PRO A 26 1.23 -11.03 -11.25
CA PRO A 26 1.90 -11.80 -12.28
C PRO A 26 1.29 -13.20 -12.44
N ALA A 27 1.10 -13.62 -13.69
CA ALA A 27 0.89 -15.01 -14.05
C ALA A 27 2.18 -15.57 -14.64
N LEU A 28 2.68 -16.69 -14.08
CA LEU A 28 3.99 -17.26 -14.41
C LEU A 28 3.86 -18.65 -15.06
N SER A 29 4.67 -18.91 -16.09
CA SER A 29 5.01 -20.24 -16.61
C SER A 29 6.45 -20.60 -16.25
N LEU A 30 6.88 -21.80 -16.61
CA LEU A 30 8.28 -22.22 -16.53
C LEU A 30 9.21 -21.37 -17.40
N ASP A 31 8.69 -20.75 -18.45
CA ASP A 31 9.44 -19.94 -19.41
C ASP A 31 9.44 -18.43 -19.08
N GLY A 32 8.66 -17.99 -18.07
CA GLY A 32 8.61 -16.60 -17.62
C GLY A 32 7.18 -16.09 -17.37
N TYR A 33 6.98 -14.78 -17.53
CA TYR A 33 5.67 -14.16 -17.33
C TYR A 33 4.73 -14.43 -18.52
N ILE A 34 3.56 -14.99 -18.23
CA ILE A 34 2.45 -15.17 -19.19
C ILE A 34 1.59 -13.91 -19.23
N ALA A 35 1.36 -13.28 -18.07
CA ALA A 35 0.61 -12.04 -17.95
C ALA A 35 1.11 -11.22 -16.75
N LEU A 36 0.92 -9.90 -16.81
CA LEU A 36 1.29 -8.96 -15.76
C LEU A 36 0.26 -7.84 -15.69
N ARG A 37 -0.26 -7.56 -14.50
CA ARG A 37 -1.11 -6.39 -14.22
C ARG A 37 -0.57 -5.63 -13.00
N VAL A 38 -0.57 -4.30 -13.09
CA VAL A 38 -0.21 -3.40 -11.99
C VAL A 38 -1.47 -2.70 -11.54
N VAL A 39 -1.75 -2.74 -10.25
CA VAL A 39 -2.95 -2.18 -9.63
C VAL A 39 -2.51 -1.16 -8.58
N GLN A 40 -3.16 0.00 -8.55
CA GLN A 40 -2.92 0.98 -7.50
C GLN A 40 -3.59 0.50 -6.20
N ASP A 41 -2.89 0.62 -5.08
CA ASP A 41 -3.30 0.08 -3.78
C ASP A 41 -3.42 -1.46 -3.76
N SER A 42 -4.49 -1.98 -3.17
CA SER A 42 -4.70 -3.41 -2.90
C SER A 42 -5.63 -4.04 -3.92
N VAL A 43 -5.31 -5.28 -4.31
CA VAL A 43 -6.18 -6.09 -5.16
C VAL A 43 -7.41 -6.59 -4.39
N ASP A 44 -8.59 -6.44 -4.97
CA ASP A 44 -9.81 -7.06 -4.47
C ASP A 44 -10.18 -8.36 -5.21
N SER A 45 -11.21 -9.06 -4.72
CA SER A 45 -11.64 -10.32 -5.34
C SER A 45 -12.10 -10.14 -6.79
N THR A 46 -12.75 -9.02 -7.11
CA THR A 46 -13.28 -8.74 -8.46
C THR A 46 -12.15 -8.53 -9.45
N GLU A 47 -11.14 -7.76 -9.06
CA GLU A 47 -9.93 -7.53 -9.87
C GLU A 47 -9.13 -8.81 -10.07
N LEU A 48 -9.06 -9.67 -9.05
CA LEU A 48 -8.43 -10.97 -9.16
C LEU A 48 -9.23 -11.89 -10.10
N TYR A 49 -10.56 -11.90 -10.02
CA TYR A 49 -11.42 -12.71 -10.90
C TYR A 49 -11.35 -12.24 -12.35
N ASP A 50 -11.27 -10.94 -12.62
CA ASP A 50 -11.09 -10.39 -13.98
C ASP A 50 -9.69 -10.68 -14.55
N PHE A 51 -8.69 -10.85 -13.69
CA PHE A 51 -7.33 -11.18 -14.12
C PHE A 51 -7.15 -12.65 -14.56
N VAL A 52 -7.96 -13.56 -14.03
CA VAL A 52 -7.94 -15.01 -14.33
C VAL A 52 -8.74 -15.32 -15.59
#